data_AF-A0A7S4S9N9-F1
#
_entry.id   AF-A0A7S4S9N9-F1
#
_cell.length_a   1.000
_cell.length_b   1.000
_cell.length_c   1.000
_cell.angle_alpha   90.00
_cell.angle_beta   90.00
_cell.angle_gamma   90.00
#
_symmetry.space_group_name_H-M   'P 1'
#
loop_
_entity.id
_entity.type
_entity.pdbx_description
1 polymer ?
#
loop_
_entity_poly.entity_id
_entity_poly.type
_entity_poly.pdbx_seq_one_letter_code
_entity_poly.pdbx_strand_id
1 'polypeptide(L)'
;QNRFKFIFQMFVRAISTPSHPIILFLDDLQWADELSLQLICALEAEMETNNFLFIGSYRDNEIDDIHPLTVHLNELKSKKVTITNISITGILKEEVDTLLSDIINVPNSLIESLSSVVYKKTGGNVLFVIKFLNSICDEGLMFYSLDDKGWKWDVDAIE
;
A
#
# COMPACT_ATOMS: atom_id res chain seq x y z
N GLN A 1 -30.61 -2.43 -13.23
CA GLN A 1 -29.27 -1.88 -12.89
C GLN A 1 -29.29 -0.38 -12.61
N ASN A 2 -29.81 0.49 -13.49
CA ASN A 2 -29.73 1.96 -13.31
C ASN A 2 -30.34 2.53 -12.02
N ARG A 3 -31.41 1.92 -11.46
CA ARG A 3 -32.02 2.40 -10.20
C ARG A 3 -31.11 2.24 -8.98
N PHE A 4 -30.37 1.14 -8.89
CA PHE A 4 -29.48 0.89 -7.74
C PHE A 4 -28.32 1.89 -7.74
N LYS A 5 -27.65 2.05 -8.88
CA LYS A 5 -26.58 3.05 -9.08
C LYS A 5 -27.03 4.46 -8.72
N PHE A 6 -28.21 4.87 -9.20
CA PHE A 6 -28.79 6.18 -8.87
C PHE A 6 -29.06 6.35 -7.36
N ILE A 7 -29.69 5.37 -6.72
CA ILE A 7 -29.98 5.43 -5.28
C ILE A 7 -28.69 5.45 -4.47
N PHE A 8 -27.68 4.68 -4.87
CA PHE A 8 -26.39 4.65 -4.19
C PHE A 8 -25.65 5.99 -4.32
N GLN A 9 -25.64 6.61 -5.51
CA GLN A 9 -25.13 7.97 -5.70
C GLN A 9 -25.87 8.99 -4.82
N MET A 10 -27.20 8.93 -4.77
CA MET A 10 -28.02 9.81 -3.91
C MET A 10 -27.69 9.60 -2.43
N PHE A 11 -27.51 8.35 -2.01
CA PHE A 11 -27.12 8.01 -0.64
C PHE A 11 -25.78 8.64 -0.29
N VAL A 12 -24.73 8.38 -1.08
CA VAL A 12 -23.39 8.93 -0.82
C VAL A 12 -23.44 10.45 -0.79
N ARG A 13 -24.13 11.10 -1.73
CA ARG A 13 -24.31 12.56 -1.76
C ARG A 13 -25.03 13.10 -0.52
N ALA A 14 -26.02 12.38 0.00
CA ALA A 14 -26.75 12.81 1.19
C ALA A 14 -25.88 12.78 2.45
N ILE A 15 -24.88 11.89 2.50
CA ILE A 15 -23.97 11.75 3.64
C ILE A 15 -22.65 12.53 3.47
N SER A 16 -22.25 12.89 2.23
CA SER A 16 -21.05 13.68 1.94
C SER A 16 -21.31 15.20 1.90
N THR A 17 -21.53 15.78 3.08
CA THR A 17 -21.78 17.23 3.22
C THR A 17 -20.50 18.01 3.53
N PRO A 18 -20.44 19.35 3.34
CA PRO A 18 -19.27 20.13 3.74
C PRO A 18 -18.92 20.02 5.22
N SER A 19 -19.93 19.82 6.07
CA SER A 19 -19.75 19.56 7.51
C SER A 19 -19.30 18.13 7.83
N HIS A 20 -19.48 17.18 6.91
CA HIS A 20 -19.21 15.76 7.09
C HIS A 20 -18.63 15.19 5.78
N PRO A 21 -17.38 15.53 5.42
CA PRO A 21 -16.72 14.95 4.25
C PRO A 21 -16.45 13.45 4.48
N ILE A 22 -16.49 12.68 3.39
CA ILE A 22 -16.33 11.22 3.42
C ILE A 22 -15.12 10.82 2.58
N ILE A 23 -14.31 9.93 3.13
CA ILE A 23 -13.25 9.23 2.41
C ILE A 23 -13.66 7.75 2.32
N LEU A 24 -13.71 7.21 1.10
CA LEU A 24 -13.92 5.79 0.86
C LEU A 24 -12.62 5.17 0.38
N PHE A 25 -12.05 4.28 1.18
CA PHE A 25 -10.87 3.48 0.81
C PHE A 25 -11.28 2.05 0.49
N LEU A 26 -10.85 1.54 -0.68
CA LEU A 26 -10.99 0.14 -1.07
C LEU A 26 -9.63 -0.43 -1.47
N ASP A 27 -9.32 -1.61 -0.93
CA ASP A 27 -8.09 -2.33 -1.24
C ASP A 27 -8.31 -3.40 -2.33
N ASP A 28 -7.22 -3.82 -2.96
CA ASP A 28 -7.16 -4.87 -3.98
C ASP A 28 -8.17 -4.71 -5.14
N LEU A 29 -8.28 -3.50 -5.73
CA LEU A 29 -9.21 -3.24 -6.84
C LEU A 29 -8.96 -4.10 -8.09
N GLN A 30 -7.77 -4.68 -8.25
CA GLN A 30 -7.48 -5.65 -9.32
C GLN A 30 -8.35 -6.92 -9.22
N TRP A 31 -8.96 -7.21 -8.07
CA TRP A 31 -9.84 -8.36 -7.88
C TRP A 31 -11.34 -7.99 -7.85
N ALA A 32 -11.67 -6.71 -8.02
CA ALA A 32 -13.06 -6.26 -8.05
C ALA A 32 -13.76 -6.72 -9.33
N ASP A 33 -15.02 -7.13 -9.19
CA ASP A 33 -15.85 -7.47 -10.35
C ASP A 33 -16.28 -6.21 -11.12
N GLU A 34 -16.65 -6.42 -12.39
CA GLU A 34 -17.09 -5.37 -13.32
C GLU A 34 -18.23 -4.51 -12.76
N LEU A 35 -19.23 -5.11 -12.09
CA LEU A 35 -20.38 -4.34 -11.58
C LEU A 35 -19.98 -3.44 -10.41
N SER A 36 -19.07 -3.91 -9.56
CA SER A 36 -18.49 -3.12 -8.47
C SER A 36 -17.69 -1.94 -9.00
N LEU A 37 -16.83 -2.15 -10.00
CA LEU A 37 -16.05 -1.07 -10.63
C LEU A 37 -16.95 -0.04 -11.35
N GLN A 38 -17.97 -0.50 -12.07
CA GLN A 38 -18.96 0.38 -12.69
C GLN A 38 -19.70 1.27 -11.68
N LEU A 39 -19.96 0.74 -10.48
CA LEU A 39 -20.58 1.49 -9.39
C LEU A 39 -19.64 2.54 -8.81
N ILE A 40 -18.37 2.20 -8.60
CA ILE A 40 -17.35 3.15 -8.10
C ILE A 40 -17.17 4.30 -9.09
N CYS A 41 -16.99 3.99 -10.38
CA CYS A 41 -16.83 4.99 -11.43
C CYS A 41 -18.08 5.87 -11.64
N ALA A 42 -19.26 5.34 -11.31
CA ALA A 42 -20.49 6.11 -11.30
C ALA A 42 -20.50 7.22 -10.26
N LEU A 43 -19.94 6.96 -9.09
CA LEU A 43 -19.92 7.93 -8.00
C LEU A 43 -19.08 9.15 -8.41
N GLU A 44 -17.88 8.91 -8.91
CA GLU A 44 -16.93 9.97 -9.27
C GLU A 44 -17.34 10.79 -10.51
N ALA A 45 -17.92 10.14 -11.53
CA ALA A 45 -18.24 10.82 -12.78
C ALA A 45 -19.39 11.87 -12.66
N GLU A 46 -20.23 11.78 -11.63
CA GLU A 46 -21.43 12.60 -11.47
C GLU A 46 -21.46 13.40 -10.16
N MET A 47 -20.48 13.22 -9.27
CA MET A 47 -20.35 14.02 -8.05
C MET A 47 -19.58 15.31 -8.32
N GLU A 48 -20.30 16.43 -8.40
CA GLU A 48 -19.71 17.78 -8.34
C GLU A 48 -19.29 18.19 -6.90
N THR A 49 -19.25 17.26 -5.96
CA THR A 49 -19.12 17.57 -4.53
C THR A 49 -17.68 17.44 -4.03
N ASN A 50 -17.09 18.54 -3.56
CA ASN A 50 -15.76 18.59 -2.92
C ASN A 50 -15.68 17.87 -1.54
N ASN A 51 -16.67 17.06 -1.18
CA ASN A 51 -16.79 16.46 0.16
C ASN A 51 -16.73 14.92 0.10
N PHE A 52 -16.37 14.34 -1.04
CA PHE A 52 -16.16 12.92 -1.20
C PHE A 52 -14.79 12.69 -1.84
N LEU A 53 -14.03 11.75 -1.29
CA LEU A 53 -12.75 11.31 -1.84
C LEU A 53 -12.74 9.79 -1.90
N PHE A 54 -12.58 9.25 -3.10
CA PHE A 54 -12.30 7.83 -3.30
C PHE A 54 -10.79 7.57 -3.35
N ILE A 55 -10.34 6.55 -2.62
CA ILE A 55 -8.98 6.04 -2.64
C ILE A 55 -9.05 4.54 -2.95
N GLY A 56 -8.33 4.13 -3.98
CA GLY A 56 -8.22 2.73 -4.38
C GLY A 56 -6.76 2.31 -4.46
N SER A 57 -6.42 1.17 -3.87
CA SER A 57 -5.15 0.49 -4.13
C SER A 57 -5.35 -0.65 -5.11
N TYR A 58 -4.35 -0.86 -5.96
CA TYR A 58 -4.27 -2.02 -6.83
C TYR A 58 -2.83 -2.38 -7.15
N ARG A 59 -2.63 -3.60 -7.66
CA ARG A 59 -1.34 -4.07 -8.17
C ARG A 59 -1.23 -3.77 -9.66
N ASP A 60 -0.30 -2.88 -10.02
CA ASP A 60 -0.08 -2.46 -11.41
C ASP A 60 0.43 -3.60 -12.30
N ASN A 61 1.10 -4.60 -11.72
CA ASN A 61 1.56 -5.80 -12.40
C ASN A 61 0.49 -6.91 -12.56
N GLU A 62 -0.70 -6.74 -11.98
CA GLU A 62 -1.83 -7.69 -12.12
C GLU A 62 -2.94 -7.18 -13.05
N ILE A 63 -2.81 -5.96 -13.60
CA ILE A 63 -3.77 -5.40 -14.55
C ILE A 63 -3.08 -5.13 -15.89
N ASP A 64 -3.78 -5.45 -16.98
CA ASP A 64 -3.34 -5.13 -18.35
C ASP A 64 -4.26 -4.05 -18.97
N ASP A 65 -4.04 -3.74 -20.24
CA ASP A 65 -4.80 -2.73 -20.96
C ASP A 65 -6.29 -3.09 -21.15
N ILE A 66 -6.64 -4.38 -21.05
CA ILE A 66 -8.02 -4.87 -21.22
C ILE A 66 -8.72 -5.16 -19.89
N HIS A 67 -8.00 -5.08 -18.77
CA HIS A 67 -8.54 -5.29 -17.43
C HIS A 67 -9.67 -4.28 -17.13
N PRO A 68 -10.80 -4.71 -16.54
CA PRO A 68 -11.93 -3.84 -16.17
C PRO A 68 -11.53 -2.53 -15.48
N LEU A 69 -10.63 -2.62 -14.49
CA LEU A 69 -10.12 -1.45 -13.77
C LEU A 69 -9.43 -0.45 -14.72
N THR A 70 -8.57 -0.92 -15.63
CA THR A 70 -7.85 -0.07 -16.59
C THR A 70 -8.81 0.64 -17.53
N VAL A 71 -9.80 -0.09 -18.06
CA VAL A 71 -10.86 0.46 -18.92
C VAL A 71 -11.60 1.58 -18.19
N HIS A 72 -12.04 1.33 -16.98
CA HIS A 72 -12.78 2.30 -16.17
C HIS A 72 -11.96 3.53 -15.74
N LEU A 73 -10.70 3.36 -15.38
CA LEU A 73 -9.80 4.48 -15.10
C LEU A 73 -9.63 5.37 -16.34
N ASN A 74 -9.56 4.78 -17.54
CA ASN A 74 -9.50 5.53 -18.79
C ASN A 74 -10.82 6.24 -19.12
N GLU A 75 -11.97 5.62 -18.83
CA GLU A 75 -13.27 6.27 -18.94
C GLU A 75 -13.38 7.50 -18.02
N LEU A 76 -12.96 7.38 -16.75
CA LEU A 76 -12.95 8.51 -15.81
C LEU A 76 -12.05 9.65 -16.29
N LYS A 77 -10.85 9.34 -16.79
CA LYS A 77 -9.96 10.34 -17.42
C LYS A 77 -10.63 11.03 -18.60
N SER A 78 -11.34 10.28 -19.46
CA SER A 78 -12.07 10.86 -20.61
C SER A 78 -13.19 11.81 -20.18
N LYS A 79 -13.80 11.57 -19.01
CA LYS A 79 -14.81 12.43 -18.38
C LYS A 79 -14.22 13.59 -17.58
N LYS A 80 -12.89 13.77 -17.61
CA LYS A 80 -12.15 14.81 -16.89
C LYS A 80 -12.25 14.73 -15.37
N VAL A 81 -12.50 13.53 -14.84
CA VAL A 81 -12.38 13.27 -13.39
C VAL A 81 -10.90 13.37 -13.01
N THR A 82 -10.60 14.03 -11.89
CA THR A 82 -9.23 14.14 -11.39
C THR A 82 -8.82 12.84 -10.71
N ILE A 83 -7.82 12.16 -11.27
CA ILE A 83 -7.25 10.94 -10.68
C ILE A 83 -5.79 11.21 -10.35
N THR A 84 -5.42 11.01 -9.09
CA THR A 84 -4.03 11.05 -8.63
C THR A 84 -3.53 9.63 -8.43
N ASN A 85 -2.58 9.20 -9.26
CA ASN A 85 -1.92 7.93 -9.09
C ASN A 85 -0.67 8.11 -8.22
N ILE A 86 -0.58 7.34 -7.15
CA ILE A 86 0.60 7.26 -6.28
C ILE A 86 1.17 5.86 -6.44
N SER A 87 2.33 5.76 -7.11
CA SER A 87 3.05 4.50 -7.21
C SER A 87 3.84 4.28 -5.93
N ILE A 88 3.59 3.14 -5.26
CA ILE A 88 4.30 2.74 -4.05
C ILE A 88 5.34 1.71 -4.46
N THR A 89 6.61 2.09 -4.42
CA THR A 89 7.75 1.20 -4.68
C THR A 89 8.32 0.66 -3.37
N GLY A 90 9.31 -0.25 -3.48
CA GLY A 90 10.17 -0.57 -2.33
C GLY A 90 10.88 0.69 -1.83
N ILE A 91 11.26 0.67 -0.55
CA ILE A 91 12.08 1.70 0.08
C ILE A 91 13.56 1.50 -0.29
N LEU A 92 14.32 2.58 -0.33
CA LEU A 92 15.75 2.58 -0.63
C LEU A 92 16.55 1.88 0.48
N LYS A 93 17.80 1.53 0.19
CA LYS A 93 18.68 0.89 1.16
C LYS A 93 18.85 1.75 2.42
N GLU A 94 19.00 3.07 2.26
CA GLU A 94 19.17 4.01 3.36
C GLU A 94 17.91 4.10 4.24
N GLU A 95 16.74 3.90 3.63
CA GLU A 95 15.46 3.82 4.33
C GLU A 95 15.32 2.47 5.06
N VAL A 96 15.85 1.37 4.50
CA VAL A 96 15.98 0.09 5.22
C VAL A 96 16.93 0.24 6.41
N ASP A 97 18.07 0.92 6.27
CA ASP A 97 18.98 1.19 7.39
C ASP A 97 18.24 1.90 8.53
N THR A 98 17.45 2.93 8.18
CA THR A 98 16.66 3.72 9.14
C THR A 98 15.57 2.87 9.78
N LEU A 99 14.82 2.09 8.99
CA LEU A 99 13.78 1.20 9.48
C LEU A 99 14.33 0.15 10.46
N LEU A 100 15.47 -0.48 10.13
CA LEU A 100 16.09 -1.48 11.00
C LEU A 100 16.68 -0.85 12.25
N SER A 101 17.32 0.31 12.13
CA SER A 101 17.85 1.08 13.25
C SER A 101 16.74 1.41 14.26
N ASP A 102 15.58 1.84 13.78
CA ASP A 102 14.41 2.15 14.62
C ASP A 102 13.82 0.88 15.28
N ILE A 103 13.74 -0.23 14.56
CA ILE A 103 13.22 -1.51 15.10
C ILE A 103 14.15 -2.10 16.16
N ILE A 104 15.46 -2.10 15.89
CA ILE A 104 16.50 -2.76 16.71
C ILE A 104 17.00 -1.83 17.82
N ASN A 105 16.74 -0.52 17.68
CA ASN A 105 17.16 0.56 18.57
C ASN A 105 18.68 0.63 18.72
N VAL A 106 19.40 0.64 17.60
CA VAL A 106 20.86 0.82 17.53
C VAL A 106 21.22 1.75 16.38
N PRO A 107 22.34 2.51 16.45
CA PRO A 107 22.72 3.44 15.39
C PRO A 107 22.90 2.78 14.02
N ASN A 108 22.59 3.51 12.93
CA ASN A 108 22.74 3.03 11.55
C ASN A 108 24.15 2.47 11.26
N SER A 109 25.20 3.00 11.91
CA SER A 109 26.59 2.51 11.76
C SER A 109 26.78 1.06 12.19
N LEU A 110 25.91 0.53 13.05
CA LEU A 110 25.95 -0.88 13.49
C LEU A 110 25.03 -1.75 12.63
N ILE A 111 24.05 -1.16 11.94
CA ILE A 111 23.04 -1.88 11.15
C ILE A 111 23.48 -2.18 9.72
N GLU A 112 24.45 -1.44 9.18
CA GLU A 112 24.85 -1.53 7.77
C GLU A 112 25.08 -2.97 7.26
N SER A 113 25.68 -3.83 8.09
CA SER A 113 25.93 -5.23 7.74
C SER A 113 24.64 -6.04 7.58
N LEU A 114 23.70 -5.89 8.52
CA LEU A 114 22.40 -6.55 8.49
C LEU A 114 21.51 -5.96 7.39
N SER A 115 21.41 -4.64 7.31
CA SER A 115 20.54 -3.95 6.33
C SER A 115 20.95 -4.23 4.89
N SER A 116 22.25 -4.42 4.61
CA SER A 116 22.73 -4.79 3.29
C SER A 116 22.20 -6.17 2.86
N VAL A 117 22.23 -7.16 3.75
CA VAL A 117 21.70 -8.50 3.47
C VAL A 117 20.17 -8.47 3.36
N VAL A 118 19.51 -7.77 4.29
CA VAL A 118 18.05 -7.59 4.28
C VAL A 118 17.60 -6.92 2.98
N TYR A 119 18.23 -5.82 2.56
CA TYR A 119 17.90 -5.13 1.31
C TYR A 119 18.14 -6.02 0.09
N LYS A 120 19.27 -6.74 0.03
CA LYS A 120 19.60 -7.68 -1.06
C LYS A 120 18.55 -8.79 -1.21
N LYS A 121 18.02 -9.31 -0.08
CA LYS A 121 17.00 -10.39 -0.08
C LYS A 121 15.59 -9.89 -0.36
N THR A 122 15.28 -8.64 -0.01
CA THR A 122 13.90 -8.13 0.01
C THR A 122 13.61 -7.09 -1.08
N GLY A 123 14.65 -6.54 -1.71
CA GLY A 123 14.53 -5.46 -2.69
C GLY A 123 13.88 -4.19 -2.13
N GLY A 124 13.97 -3.97 -0.82
CA GLY A 124 13.33 -2.83 -0.16
C GLY A 124 11.81 -2.97 0.01
N ASN A 125 11.22 -4.13 -0.29
CA ASN A 125 9.80 -4.33 -0.01
C ASN A 125 9.58 -4.45 1.51
N VAL A 126 8.92 -3.46 2.13
CA VAL A 126 8.75 -3.36 3.60
C VAL A 126 8.10 -4.61 4.20
N LEU A 127 7.11 -5.21 3.53
CA LEU A 127 6.50 -6.45 4.00
C LEU A 127 7.53 -7.58 4.06
N PHE A 128 8.40 -7.69 3.04
CA PHE A 128 9.45 -8.70 3.01
C PHE A 128 10.58 -8.39 3.98
N VAL A 129 10.91 -7.12 4.22
CA VAL A 129 11.85 -6.71 5.29
C VAL A 129 11.35 -7.24 6.63
N ILE A 130 10.11 -6.93 7.01
CA ILE A 130 9.54 -7.35 8.30
C ILE A 130 9.46 -8.88 8.38
N LYS A 131 8.99 -9.55 7.33
CA LYS A 131 8.91 -11.02 7.30
C LYS A 131 10.28 -11.68 7.41
N PHE A 132 11.28 -11.14 6.72
CA PHE A 132 12.64 -11.67 6.76
C PHE A 132 13.26 -11.49 8.15
N LEU A 133 13.09 -10.32 8.78
CA LEU A 133 13.51 -10.09 10.17
C LEU A 133 12.87 -11.08 11.15
N ASN A 134 11.57 -11.34 11.02
CA ASN A 134 10.90 -12.34 11.85
C ASN A 134 11.47 -13.74 11.60
N SER A 135 11.72 -14.12 10.34
CA SER A 135 12.31 -15.43 10.00
C SER A 135 13.67 -15.63 10.64
N ILE A 136 14.57 -14.65 10.56
CA ILE A 136 15.91 -14.76 11.16
C ILE A 136 15.85 -14.77 12.70
N CYS A 137 14.83 -14.16 13.31
CA CYS A 137 14.59 -14.27 14.75
C CYS A 137 14.07 -15.66 15.13
N ASP A 138 13.11 -16.18 14.37
CA ASP A 138 12.53 -17.52 14.58
C ASP A 138 13.57 -18.63 14.38
N GLU A 139 14.50 -18.44 13.45
CA GLU A 139 15.64 -19.34 13.19
C GLU A 139 16.78 -19.19 14.23
N GLY A 140 16.69 -18.20 15.12
CA GLY A 140 17.72 -17.93 16.13
C GLY A 140 19.01 -17.32 15.57
N LEU A 141 19.01 -16.89 14.30
CA LEU A 141 20.12 -16.17 13.67
C LEU A 141 20.24 -14.72 14.17
N MET A 142 19.14 -14.18 14.68
CA MET A 142 19.08 -12.90 15.38
C MET A 142 18.38 -13.08 16.73
N PHE A 143 18.99 -12.61 17.82
CA PHE A 143 18.43 -12.75 19.16
C PHE A 143 18.88 -11.62 20.08
N TYR A 144 18.11 -11.39 21.15
CA TYR A 144 18.48 -10.43 22.18
C TYR A 144 19.38 -11.09 23.24
N SER A 145 20.62 -10.65 23.35
CA SER A 145 21.56 -11.09 24.38
C SER A 145 21.32 -10.34 25.69
N LEU A 146 21.02 -11.07 26.77
CA LEU A 146 20.86 -10.49 28.10
C LEU A 146 22.20 -10.03 28.69
N ASP A 147 23.30 -10.70 28.34
CA ASP A 147 24.63 -10.38 28.85
C ASP A 147 25.12 -9.03 28.30
N ASP A 148 24.93 -8.81 27.00
CA ASP A 148 25.33 -7.58 26.31
C ASP A 148 24.23 -6.51 26.30
N LYS A 149 23.02 -6.86 26.77
CA LYS A 149 21.81 -6.03 26.73
C LYS A 149 21.54 -5.44 25.34
N GLY A 150 21.64 -6.27 24.31
CA GLY A 150 21.52 -5.84 22.93
C GLY A 150 21.22 -6.98 21.97
N TRP A 151 20.76 -6.61 20.77
CA TRP A 151 20.57 -7.54 19.67
C TRP A 151 21.90 -8.03 19.13
N LYS A 152 21.99 -9.33 18.90
CA LYS A 152 23.09 -10.00 18.21
C LYS A 152 22.54 -10.71 16.98
N TRP A 153 23.34 -10.73 15.92
CA TRP A 153 23.04 -11.45 14.69
C TRP A 153 24.35 -11.95 14.06
N ASP A 154 24.25 -13.03 13.30
CA ASP A 154 25.36 -13.59 12.53
C ASP A 154 25.11 -13.32 11.03
N VAL A 155 25.85 -12.37 10.46
CA VAL A 155 25.68 -11.95 9.07
C VAL A 155 26.06 -13.07 8.10
N ASP A 156 27.09 -13.84 8.41
CA ASP A 156 27.57 -14.94 7.55
C ASP A 156 26.55 -16.10 7.52
N ALA A 157 25.79 -16.28 8.60
CA ALA A 157 24.71 -17.26 8.65
C ALA A 157 23.38 -16.77 8.01
N ILE A 158 23.22 -15.45 7.83
CA ILE A 158 22.03 -14.83 7.22
C ILE A 158 22.17 -14.67 5.69
N GLU A 159 23.41 -14.60 5.17
CA GLU A 159 23.69 -14.47 3.72
C GLU A 159 23.32 -15.72 2.90
#